data_AF-A0A0B3AXQ6-F1
#
_entry.id   AF-A0A0B3AXQ6-F1
#
_cell.length_a   1.000
_cell.length_b   1.000
_cell.length_c   1.000
_cell.angle_alpha   90.00
_cell.angle_beta   90.00
_cell.angle_gamma   90.00
#
_symmetry.space_group_name_H-M   'P 1'
#
loop_
_entity.id
_entity.type
_entity.pdbx_description
1 polymer ?
#
loop_
_entity_poly.entity_id
_entity_poly.type
_entity_poly.pdbx_seq_one_letter_code
_entity_poly.pdbx_strand_id
1 'polypeptide(L)' 'MKCKKQVDIKDGKEVTMKNGRKAMKGKCGACSTSVFRILGKST' A
#
# COMPACT_ATOMS: atom_id res chain seq x y z
N MET A 1 -2.57 -1.61 -18.61
CA MET A 1 -2.49 -2.42 -17.37
C MET A 1 -1.03 -2.50 -16.92
N LYS A 2 -0.53 -1.53 -16.13
CA LYS A 2 0.93 -1.29 -16.02
C LYS A 2 1.67 -2.17 -15.00
N CYS A 3 0.98 -2.77 -14.02
CA CYS A 3 1.59 -3.72 -13.08
C CYS A 3 0.59 -4.82 -12.69
N LYS A 4 0.70 -6.01 -13.29
CA LYS A 4 -0.02 -7.24 -12.84
C LYS A 4 0.81 -8.08 -11.85
N LYS A 5 2.01 -7.62 -11.48
CA LYS A 5 2.95 -8.37 -10.64
C LYS A 5 2.91 -7.84 -9.21
N GLN A 6 3.27 -8.70 -8.25
CA GLN A 6 3.60 -8.23 -6.91
C GLN A 6 4.81 -7.30 -7.02
N VAL A 7 4.66 -6.09 -6.50
CA VAL A 7 5.65 -5.03 -6.59
C VAL A 7 6.03 -4.60 -5.19
N ASP A 8 7.33 -4.35 -4.98
CA ASP A 8 7.82 -3.81 -3.72
C ASP A 8 7.26 -2.40 -3.50
N ILE A 9 6.89 -2.14 -2.25
CA ILE A 9 6.41 -0.84 -1.81
C ILE A 9 7.63 -0.06 -1.29
N LYS A 10 8.06 0.95 -2.04
CA LYS A 10 9.04 1.94 -1.58
C LYS A 10 8.32 3.05 -0.81
N ASP A 11 8.98 3.58 0.23
CA ASP A 11 8.42 4.64 1.08
C ASP A 11 7.06 4.30 1.70
N GLY A 12 6.93 3.06 2.20
CA GLY A 12 5.73 2.60 2.88
C GLY A 12 5.49 3.35 4.19
N LYS A 13 4.44 4.17 4.24
CA LYS A 13 3.94 4.84 5.44
C LYS A 13 2.66 4.19 5.91
N GLU A 14 2.56 3.87 7.19
CA GLU A 14 1.30 3.43 7.78
C GLU A 14 0.30 4.59 7.85
N VAL A 15 -0.90 4.32 7.36
CA VAL A 15 -2.04 5.23 7.38
C VAL A 15 -3.26 4.47 7.91
N THR A 16 -3.94 5.06 8.88
CA THR A 16 -5.22 4.55 9.35
C THR A 16 -6.30 5.12 8.44
N MET A 17 -7.00 4.26 7.71
CA MET A 17 -8.12 4.67 6.87
C MET A 17 -9.33 5.04 7.72
N LYS A 18 -10.23 5.89 7.19
CA LYS A 18 -11.43 6.38 7.89
C LYS A 18 -12.39 5.27 8.35
N ASN A 19 -12.28 4.08 7.77
CA ASN A 19 -13.03 2.87 8.12
C ASN A 19 -12.33 2.02 9.21
N GLY A 20 -11.39 2.60 9.96
CA GLY A 20 -10.70 1.94 11.08
C GLY A 20 -9.67 0.89 10.68
N ARG A 21 -9.38 0.72 9.38
CA ARG A 21 -8.43 -0.27 8.88
C ARG A 21 -7.04 0.36 8.73
N LYS A 22 -6.01 -0.31 9.25
CA LYS A 22 -4.63 0.07 8.97
C LYS A 22 -4.26 -0.33 7.55
N ALA A 23 -3.64 0.59 6.83
CA ALA A 23 -3.08 0.35 5.51
C ALA A 23 -1.69 0.97 5.43
N MET A 24 -0.81 0.38 4.65
CA MET A 24 0.47 0.96 4.29
C MET A 24 0.32 1.65 2.94
N LYS A 25 0.49 2.96 2.90
CA LYS A 25 0.57 3.76 1.69
C LYS A 25 2.03 3.89 1.28
N GLY A 26 2.39 3.48 0.08
CA GLY A 26 3.72 3.76 -0.47
C GLY A 26 3.69 3.88 -1.98
N LYS A 27 4.85 3.80 -2.60
CA LYS A 27 5.01 3.87 -4.06
C LYS A 27 5.47 2.52 -4.60
N CYS A 28 4.91 2.14 -5.75
CA CYS A 28 5.36 0.97 -6.49
C CYS A 28 6.81 1.18 -6.96
N GLY A 29 7.71 0.26 -6.65
CA GLY A 29 9.12 0.34 -7.07
C GLY A 29 9.37 0.29 -8.59
N ALA A 30 8.38 -0.19 -9.37
CA ALA A 30 8.49 -0.36 -10.82
C ALA A 30 7.88 0.79 -11.65
N CYS A 31 6.84 1.44 -11.14
CA CYS A 31 6.10 2.48 -11.88
C CYS A 31 5.80 3.72 -11.05
N SER A 32 6.40 3.83 -9.85
CA SER A 32 6.29 4.96 -8.92
C SER A 32 4.86 5.33 -8.53
N THR A 33 3.88 4.49 -8.88
CA THR A 33 2.46 4.75 -8.64
C THR A 33 2.16 4.54 -7.17
N SER A 34 1.33 5.41 -6.60
CA SER A 34 0.85 5.26 -5.22
C SER A 34 0.08 3.95 -5.07
N VAL A 35 0.59 3.05 -4.23
CA VAL A 35 -0.03 1.77 -3.91
C VAL A 35 -0.39 1.74 -2.42
N PHE A 36 -1.49 1.07 -2.11
CA PHE A 36 -1.96 0.88 -0.75
C PHE A 36 -2.02 -0.61 -0.45
N ARG A 37 -1.33 -1.06 0.59
CA ARG A 37 -1.41 -2.42 1.10
C ARG A 37 -2.18 -2.41 2.40
N ILE A 38 -3.35 -3.04 2.40
CA ILE A 38 -4.17 -3.13 3.62
C ILE A 38 -3.45 -4.10 4.58
N LEU A 39 -3.10 -3.63 5.77
CA LEU A 39 -2.35 -4.41 6.77
C LEU A 39 -3.27 -5.30 7.64
N GLY A 40 -4.56 -5.38 7.33
CA GLY A 40 -5.53 -6.17 8.07
C GLY A 40 -5.94 -5.53 9.39
N LYS A 41 -7.07 -6.00 9.95
CA LYS A 41 -7.56 -5.59 11.28
C LYS A 41 -6.59 -6.16 12.31
N SER A 42 -6.03 -5.30 13.16
CA SER A 42 -5.65 -5.75 14.51
C SER A 42 -6.94 -6.24 15.15
N THR A 43 -6.96 -7.53 15.46
CA THR A 43 -7.99 -8.21 16.23
C THR A 43 -8.30 -7.46 17.52
#